data_AF-A0A174N3B1-F1
#
_entry.id   AF-A0A174N3B1-F1
#
_cell.length_a   1.000
_cell.length_b   1.000
_cell.length_c   1.000
_cell.angle_alpha   90.00
_cell.angle_beta   90.00
_cell.angle_gamma   90.00
#
_symmetry.space_group_name_H-M   'P 1'
#
loop_
_entity.id
_entity.type
_entity.pdbx_description
1 polymer ?
#
loop_
_entity_poly.entity_id
_entity_poly.type
_entity_poly.pdbx_seq_one_letter_code
_entity_poly.pdbx_strand_id
1 'polypeptide(L)'
;MNPKRSAAILLLAAVLCAGCGAQNKQLTLENIRRLSQKGDALTWSDFDRYECSDVGSGMIVLRYPIDDEYTLIVGGPSREQPPMYIRLTRAQEAVELRGGDIDTFLARQSDHASD
;
A
#
# COMPACT_ATOMS: atom_id res chain seq x y z
N MET A 1 12.57 59.32 37.23
CA MET A 1 13.58 59.37 36.16
C MET A 1 14.63 58.30 36.43
N ASN A 2 14.55 57.17 35.72
CA ASN A 2 15.59 56.24 35.26
C ASN A 2 15.13 54.77 35.23
N PRO A 3 15.62 54.00 34.24
CA PRO A 3 14.74 53.16 33.44
C PRO A 3 15.28 51.73 33.22
N LYS A 4 14.45 50.91 32.56
CA LYS A 4 14.80 49.67 31.82
C LYS A 4 15.34 48.50 32.67
N ARG A 5 14.62 47.37 32.62
CA ARG A 5 15.14 46.08 32.11
C ARG A 5 14.09 44.98 32.13
N SER A 6 13.85 44.46 30.92
CA SER A 6 13.71 43.02 30.62
C SER A 6 12.38 42.36 31.04
N ALA A 7 11.79 41.43 30.32
CA ALA A 7 12.23 40.64 29.18
C ALA A 7 11.00 40.26 28.35
N ALA A 8 11.20 40.13 27.04
CA ALA A 8 10.25 39.59 26.10
C ALA A 8 9.78 38.20 26.56
N ILE A 9 8.45 38.04 26.67
CA ILE A 9 7.80 36.77 26.98
C ILE A 9 8.04 35.84 25.78
N LEU A 10 8.75 34.75 26.06
CA LEU A 10 9.09 33.70 25.10
C LEU A 10 7.85 33.22 24.35
N LEU A 11 7.95 33.22 23.03
CA LEU A 11 7.10 32.47 22.11
C LEU A 11 7.07 31.01 22.54
N LEU A 12 5.94 30.57 23.08
CA LEU A 12 5.66 29.15 23.25
C LEU A 12 5.36 28.60 21.85
N ALA A 13 6.40 28.15 21.16
CA ALA A 13 6.26 27.39 19.94
C ALA A 13 5.51 26.10 20.30
N ALA A 14 4.22 26.04 19.95
CA ALA A 14 3.48 24.80 19.95
C ALA A 14 4.13 23.89 18.91
N VAL A 15 5.01 23.01 19.39
CA VAL A 15 5.47 21.85 18.63
C VAL A 15 4.26 20.95 18.47
N LEU A 16 3.50 21.19 17.40
CA LEU A 16 2.66 20.17 16.82
C LEU A 16 3.62 19.14 16.23
N CYS A 17 4.09 18.22 17.07
CA CYS A 17 4.31 16.86 16.64
C CYS A 17 2.93 16.32 16.22
N ALA A 18 2.44 16.76 15.05
CA ALA A 18 1.64 15.90 14.23
C ALA A 18 2.58 14.75 13.92
N GLY A 19 2.53 13.70 14.74
CA GLY A 19 3.07 12.41 14.36
C GLY A 19 2.63 12.18 12.93
N CYS A 20 3.55 11.73 12.08
CA CYS A 20 3.19 11.15 10.79
C CYS A 20 2.37 9.90 11.08
N GLY A 21 1.12 10.09 11.48
CA GLY A 21 0.08 9.09 11.37
C GLY A 21 -0.10 8.93 9.88
N ALA A 22 0.62 7.96 9.32
CA ALA A 22 0.29 7.40 8.04
C ALA A 22 -1.17 6.96 8.15
N GLN A 23 -2.07 7.82 7.67
CA GLN A 23 -3.43 7.46 7.38
C GLN A 23 -3.31 6.49 6.21
N ASN A 24 -3.10 5.20 6.53
CA ASN A 24 -2.96 4.17 5.52
C ASN A 24 -4.24 4.19 4.68
N LYS A 25 -4.07 4.27 3.35
CA LYS A 25 -5.18 4.41 2.42
C LYS A 25 -5.66 3.02 2.04
N GLN A 26 -6.97 2.83 1.88
CA GLN A 26 -7.51 1.65 1.23
C GLN A 26 -7.01 1.56 -0.23
N LEU A 27 -6.49 0.40 -0.62
CA LEU A 27 -6.07 0.15 -2.01
C LEU A 27 -7.31 0.01 -2.90
N THR A 28 -7.25 0.47 -4.15
CA THR A 28 -8.38 0.45 -5.10
C THR A 28 -7.93 -0.17 -6.43
N LEU A 29 -8.87 -0.67 -7.23
CA LEU A 29 -8.57 -1.18 -8.57
C LEU A 29 -7.98 -0.10 -9.51
N GLU A 30 -8.33 1.17 -9.31
CA GLU A 30 -7.68 2.28 -10.02
C GLU A 30 -6.20 2.40 -9.65
N ASN A 31 -5.87 2.29 -8.35
CA ASN A 31 -4.47 2.29 -7.92
C ASN A 31 -3.72 1.08 -8.53
N ILE A 32 -4.35 -0.10 -8.60
CA ILE A 32 -3.78 -1.29 -9.24
C ILE A 32 -3.42 -1.03 -10.70
N ARG A 33 -4.35 -0.48 -11.49
CA ARG A 33 -4.08 -0.11 -12.89
C ARG A 33 -2.94 0.89 -13.04
N ARG A 34 -2.83 1.85 -12.11
CA ARG A 34 -1.73 2.82 -12.11
C ARG A 34 -0.39 2.18 -11.73
N LEU A 35 -0.39 1.31 -10.74
CA LEU A 35 0.81 0.61 -10.27
C LEU A 35 1.32 -0.38 -11.32
N SER A 36 0.44 -1.08 -12.04
CA SER A 36 0.86 -2.02 -13.09
C SER A 36 1.66 -1.37 -14.22
N GLN A 37 1.44 -0.08 -14.50
CA GLN A 37 2.22 0.66 -15.49
C GLN A 37 3.71 0.78 -15.14
N LYS A 38 4.08 0.58 -13.86
CA LYS A 38 5.49 0.58 -13.45
C LYS A 38 6.24 -0.69 -13.87
N GLY A 39 5.54 -1.78 -14.19
CA GLY A 39 6.18 -3.04 -14.55
C GLY A 39 7.22 -3.48 -13.52
N ASP A 40 8.39 -3.91 -14.01
CA ASP A 40 9.50 -4.39 -13.17
C ASP A 40 10.10 -3.34 -12.22
N ALA A 41 9.74 -2.06 -12.34
CA ALA A 41 10.16 -1.02 -11.41
C ALA A 41 9.32 -0.98 -10.10
N LEU A 42 8.37 -1.89 -9.92
CA LEU A 42 7.61 -2.04 -8.69
C LEU A 42 8.47 -2.57 -7.53
N THR A 43 8.33 -1.93 -6.38
CA THR A 43 9.04 -2.27 -5.14
C THR A 43 8.07 -2.36 -3.96
N TRP A 44 8.53 -2.85 -2.81
CA TRP A 44 7.71 -2.86 -1.59
C TRP A 44 7.17 -1.48 -1.22
N SER A 45 7.99 -0.43 -1.37
CA SER A 45 7.62 0.92 -0.95
C SER A 45 6.54 1.59 -1.78
N ASP A 46 6.24 1.06 -2.97
CA ASP A 46 5.06 1.49 -3.73
C ASP A 46 3.74 1.16 -3.01
N PHE A 47 3.80 0.24 -2.04
CA PHE A 47 2.64 -0.25 -1.30
C PHE A 47 2.60 0.17 0.17
N ASP A 48 3.66 0.78 0.72
CA ASP A 48 3.79 1.11 2.15
C ASP A 48 2.69 2.04 2.67
N ARG A 49 2.07 2.81 1.78
CA ARG A 49 0.98 3.74 2.10
C ARG A 49 -0.40 3.09 2.23
N TYR A 50 -0.54 1.81 1.88
CA TYR A 50 -1.82 1.11 1.88
C TYR A 50 -1.96 0.17 3.07
N GLU A 51 -3.19 -0.02 3.53
CA GLU A 51 -3.49 -0.97 4.60
C GLU A 51 -3.22 -2.41 4.15
N CYS A 52 -2.52 -3.17 5.00
CA CYS A 52 -2.22 -4.57 4.75
C CYS A 52 -2.07 -5.37 6.05
N SER A 53 -2.05 -6.68 5.87
CA SER A 53 -1.69 -7.65 6.91
C SER A 53 -0.57 -8.55 6.40
N ASP A 54 0.41 -8.86 7.25
CA ASP A 54 1.36 -9.92 6.96
C ASP A 54 0.72 -11.27 7.30
N VAL A 55 0.63 -12.14 6.31
CA VAL A 55 0.04 -13.48 6.41
C VAL A 55 1.08 -14.57 6.13
N GLY A 56 2.35 -14.20 6.05
CA GLY A 56 3.45 -15.12 5.77
C GLY A 56 3.86 -15.98 6.97
N SER A 57 4.55 -17.08 6.67
CA SER A 57 5.22 -17.92 7.67
C SER A 57 6.61 -18.28 7.15
N GLY A 58 7.65 -17.69 7.73
CA GLY A 58 9.04 -17.84 7.27
C GLY A 58 9.42 -17.00 6.05
N MET A 59 8.46 -16.29 5.44
CA MET A 59 8.67 -15.27 4.40
C MET A 59 7.67 -14.13 4.60
N ILE A 60 7.95 -12.96 4.03
CA ILE A 60 7.01 -11.83 4.06
C ILE A 60 5.94 -12.06 2.99
N VAL A 61 4.67 -12.04 3.39
CA VAL A 61 3.53 -12.09 2.47
C VAL A 61 2.51 -11.06 2.90
N LEU A 62 2.50 -9.91 2.21
CA LEU A 62 1.56 -8.84 2.51
C LEU A 62 0.28 -9.00 1.69
N ARG A 63 -0.84 -9.06 2.42
CA ARG A 63 -2.19 -9.08 1.90
C ARG A 63 -2.81 -7.69 2.01
N TYR A 64 -3.17 -7.10 0.87
CA TYR A 64 -3.88 -5.82 0.76
C TYR A 64 -5.31 -6.08 0.26
N PRO A 65 -6.32 -6.04 1.14
CA PRO A 65 -7.72 -6.09 0.72
C PRO A 65 -8.02 -4.90 -0.21
N ILE A 66 -8.79 -5.11 -1.27
CA ILE A 66 -9.26 -4.02 -2.16
C ILE A 66 -10.76 -3.82 -1.97
N ASP A 67 -11.51 -4.91 -2.16
CA ASP A 67 -12.94 -5.04 -1.90
C ASP A 67 -13.25 -6.52 -1.56
N ASP A 68 -14.53 -6.92 -1.62
CA ASP A 68 -14.98 -8.28 -1.30
C ASP A 68 -14.50 -9.35 -2.30
N GLU A 69 -14.12 -8.94 -3.52
CA GLU A 69 -13.75 -9.84 -4.61
C GLU A 69 -12.24 -9.88 -4.85
N TYR A 70 -11.58 -8.73 -4.73
CA TYR A 70 -10.18 -8.56 -5.09
C TYR A 70 -9.27 -8.34 -3.87
N THR A 71 -8.09 -8.93 -3.96
CA THR A 71 -7.01 -8.74 -3.01
C THR A 71 -5.69 -8.65 -3.78
N LEU A 72 -4.78 -7.79 -3.35
CA LEU A 72 -3.41 -7.82 -3.84
C LEU A 72 -2.53 -8.60 -2.85
N ILE A 73 -1.74 -9.54 -3.35
CA ILE A 73 -0.74 -10.28 -2.58
C ILE A 73 0.65 -9.91 -3.09
N VAL A 74 1.51 -9.48 -2.18
CA VAL A 74 2.90 -9.11 -2.46
C VAL A 74 3.81 -9.94 -1.56
N GLY A 75 4.72 -10.74 -2.13
CA GLY A 75 5.51 -11.69 -1.35
C GLY A 75 6.96 -11.83 -1.80
N GLY A 76 7.82 -12.17 -0.84
CA GLY A 76 9.26 -12.33 -1.04
C GLY A 76 9.99 -12.70 0.24
N PRO A 77 11.31 -12.99 0.16
CA PRO A 77 12.06 -13.50 1.30
C PRO A 77 12.35 -12.42 2.35
N SER A 78 12.47 -11.16 1.92
CA SER A 78 12.78 -10.03 2.80
C SER A 78 12.46 -8.66 2.14
N ARG A 79 12.58 -7.56 2.90
CA ARG A 79 12.37 -6.18 2.42
C ARG A 79 13.56 -5.63 1.63
N GLU A 80 14.75 -6.21 1.78
CA GLU A 80 15.99 -5.79 1.14
C GLU A 80 16.11 -6.27 -0.33
N GLN A 81 15.30 -7.26 -0.72
CA GLN A 81 15.21 -7.76 -2.09
C GLN A 81 13.87 -7.36 -2.71
N PRO A 82 13.77 -7.21 -4.05
CA PRO A 82 12.49 -6.97 -4.70
C PRO A 82 11.45 -8.07 -4.37
N PRO A 83 10.14 -7.74 -4.38
CA PRO A 83 9.11 -8.76 -4.30
C PRO A 83 9.32 -9.85 -5.37
N MET A 84 9.19 -11.11 -4.95
CA MET A 84 9.23 -12.25 -5.87
C MET A 84 7.99 -12.28 -6.75
N TYR A 85 6.82 -11.92 -6.20
CA TYR A 85 5.55 -11.83 -6.91
C TYR A 85 4.70 -10.68 -6.40
N ILE A 86 3.91 -10.10 -7.31
CA ILE A 86 2.97 -9.01 -7.04
C ILE A 86 1.70 -9.38 -7.79
N ARG A 87 0.72 -9.97 -7.11
CA ARG A 87 -0.43 -10.60 -7.79
C ARG A 87 -1.74 -9.99 -7.33
N LEU A 88 -2.54 -9.54 -8.29
CA LEU A 88 -3.95 -9.28 -8.06
C LEU A 88 -4.67 -10.62 -8.11
N THR A 89 -5.40 -10.96 -7.06
CA THR A 89 -6.11 -12.23 -6.91
C THR A 89 -7.61 -12.00 -6.83
N ARG A 90 -8.37 -12.91 -7.43
CA ARG A 90 -9.83 -13.05 -7.31
C ARG A 90 -10.16 -14.53 -7.22
N ALA A 91 -10.86 -14.96 -6.17
CA ALA A 91 -11.15 -16.37 -5.92
C ALA A 91 -9.89 -17.25 -6.06
N GLN A 92 -9.86 -18.15 -7.06
CA GLN A 92 -8.73 -19.05 -7.34
C GLN A 92 -7.82 -18.54 -8.49
N GLU A 93 -8.14 -17.37 -9.06
CA GLU A 93 -7.41 -16.78 -10.17
C GLU A 93 -6.43 -15.70 -9.68
N ALA A 94 -5.34 -15.52 -10.41
CA ALA A 94 -4.37 -14.46 -10.15
C ALA A 94 -3.74 -13.94 -11.44
N VAL A 95 -3.40 -12.66 -11.46
CA VAL A 95 -2.62 -12.02 -12.51
C VAL A 95 -1.42 -11.30 -11.91
N GLU A 96 -0.24 -11.46 -12.53
CA GLU A 96 0.98 -10.74 -12.12
C GLU A 96 0.88 -9.26 -12.53
N LEU A 97 1.20 -8.37 -11.61
CA LEU A 97 1.07 -6.93 -11.80
C LEU A 97 2.15 -6.36 -12.72
N ARG A 98 3.33 -6.99 -12.76
CA ARG A 98 4.49 -6.62 -13.59
C ARG A 98 4.36 -7.08 -15.04
N GLY A 99 3.28 -6.68 -15.71
CA GLY A 99 3.09 -6.95 -17.15
C GLY A 99 1.99 -7.96 -17.49
N GLY A 100 1.22 -8.43 -16.50
CA GLY A 100 -0.04 -9.10 -16.78
C GLY A 100 -1.09 -8.12 -17.32
N ASP A 101 -2.01 -8.64 -18.12
CA ASP A 101 -3.13 -7.87 -18.66
C ASP A 101 -4.22 -7.71 -17.59
N ILE A 102 -4.09 -6.62 -16.82
CA ILE A 102 -4.98 -6.30 -15.70
C ILE A 102 -6.40 -6.02 -16.18
N ASP A 103 -6.57 -5.32 -17.30
CA ASP A 103 -7.91 -4.97 -17.78
C ASP A 103 -8.65 -6.20 -18.28
N THR A 104 -7.97 -7.11 -18.99
CA THR A 104 -8.57 -8.39 -19.37
C THR A 104 -8.89 -9.25 -18.14
N PHE A 105 -8.03 -9.26 -17.11
CA PHE A 105 -8.32 -9.97 -15.86
C PHE A 105 -9.58 -9.43 -15.16
N LEU A 106 -9.70 -8.10 -15.04
CA LEU A 106 -10.84 -7.45 -14.40
C LEU A 106 -12.14 -7.56 -15.22
N ALA A 107 -12.05 -7.68 -16.55
CA ALA A 107 -13.20 -7.80 -17.43
C ALA A 107 -13.81 -9.22 -17.45
N ARG A 108 -13.05 -10.25 -17.07
CA ARG A 108 -13.57 -11.62 -16.94
C ARG A 108 -14.59 -11.66 -15.81
N GLN A 109 -15.76 -12.22 -16.05
CA GLN A 109 -16.68 -12.53 -14.97
C GLN A 109 -16.20 -13.78 -14.24
N SER A 110 -16.44 -13.85 -12.93
CA SER A 110 -16.21 -15.05 -12.15
C SER A 110 -17.25 -16.10 -12.58
N ASP A 111 -16.81 -17.21 -13.20
CA ASP A 111 -17.69 -18.32 -13.62
C ASP A 111 -18.32 -19.10 -12.44
N HIS A 112 -18.24 -18.58 -11.20
CA HIS A 112 -18.95 -19.15 -10.07
C HIS A 112 -20.41 -18.71 -10.08
N ALA A 113 -21.17 -19.29 -11.00
CA ALA A 113 -22.59 -19.53 -10.78
C ALA A 113 -22.72 -20.38 -9.50
N SER A 114 -23.51 -19.88 -8.56
CA SER A 114 -23.91 -20.59 -7.35
C SER A 114 -24.39 -22.01 -7.68
N ASP A 115 -23.84 -22.99 -6.98
CA ASP A 115 -24.46 -24.31 -6.80
C ASP A 115 -25.50 -24.22 -5.66
#